data_AF-A0A925UIJ4-F1
#
_entry.id   AF-A0A925UIJ4-F1
#
_cell.length_a   1.000
_cell.length_b   1.000
_cell.length_c   1.000
_cell.angle_alpha   90.00
_cell.angle_beta   90.00
_cell.angle_gamma   90.00
#
_symmetry.space_group_name_H-M   'P 1'
#
loop_
_entity.id
_entity.type
_entity.pdbx_description
1 polymer ?
#
loop_
_entity_poly.entity_id
_entity_poly.type
_entity_poly.pdbx_seq_one_letter_code
_entity_poly.pdbx_strand_id
1 'polypeptide(L)'
;TPFVLPLESLQAVAESAGLQWVNSDAEKIRAVQAAMAAEPAPAHLPRERKPAPVIDEGPLVLVETRKDLSQIKLPFETAQGSSPQG
;
A
#
# COMPACT_ATOMS: atom_id res chain seq x y z
N THR A 1 10.45 -34.88 21.79
CA THR A 1 9.71 -35.67 20.79
C THR A 1 8.48 -34.87 20.39
N PRO A 2 8.10 -34.83 19.11
CA PRO A 2 6.90 -34.11 18.70
C PRO A 2 5.64 -34.76 19.30
N PHE A 3 4.65 -33.94 19.65
CA PHE A 3 3.33 -34.41 20.07
C PHE A 3 2.60 -35.08 18.89
N VAL A 4 1.88 -36.17 19.15
CA VAL A 4 1.07 -36.90 18.15
C VAL A 4 -0.39 -36.82 18.56
N LEU A 5 -1.24 -36.31 17.67
CA LEU A 5 -2.67 -36.20 17.88
C LEU A 5 -3.32 -37.60 17.78
N PRO A 6 -4.02 -38.10 18.82
CA PRO A 6 -4.64 -39.43 18.79
C PRO A 6 -5.98 -39.40 18.02
N LEU A 7 -5.90 -39.40 16.69
CA LEU A 7 -7.05 -39.27 15.79
C LEU A 7 -8.16 -40.29 16.07
N GLU A 8 -7.82 -41.56 16.30
CA GLU A 8 -8.78 -42.63 16.63
C GLU A 8 -9.62 -42.30 17.87
N SER A 9 -8.97 -41.84 18.94
CA SER A 9 -9.67 -41.49 20.18
C SER A 9 -10.62 -40.31 19.98
N LEU A 10 -10.23 -39.34 19.17
CA LEU A 10 -11.05 -38.17 18.91
C LEU A 10 -12.24 -38.50 17.99
N GLN A 11 -12.04 -39.40 17.03
CA GLN A 11 -13.10 -39.90 16.16
C GLN A 11 -14.16 -40.68 16.97
N ALA A 12 -13.73 -41.54 17.90
CA ALA A 12 -14.63 -42.24 18.81
C ALA A 12 -15.47 -41.29 19.69
N VAL A 13 -14.88 -40.18 20.16
CA VAL A 13 -15.61 -39.16 20.92
C VAL A 13 -16.68 -38.49 20.05
N ALA A 14 -16.37 -38.13 18.80
CA ALA A 14 -17.35 -37.55 17.89
C ALA A 14 -18.53 -38.51 17.63
N GLU A 15 -18.23 -39.79 17.37
CA GLU A 15 -19.26 -40.82 17.16
C GLU A 15 -20.16 -41.00 18.40
N SER A 16 -19.58 -40.97 19.61
CA SER A 16 -20.36 -41.06 20.86
C SER A 16 -21.33 -39.89 21.06
N ALA A 17 -21.04 -38.74 20.46
CA ALA A 17 -21.89 -37.55 20.48
C ALA A 17 -22.88 -37.51 19.30
N GLY A 18 -22.92 -38.56 18.45
CA GLY A 18 -23.76 -38.58 17.25
C GLY A 18 -23.25 -37.67 16.13
N LEU A 19 -21.97 -37.31 16.15
CA LEU A 19 -21.32 -36.44 15.15
C LEU A 19 -20.43 -37.27 14.23
N GLN A 20 -20.36 -36.88 12.97
CA GLN A 20 -19.44 -37.47 12.00
C GLN A 20 -18.16 -36.64 11.92
N TRP A 21 -17.01 -37.26 12.21
CA TRP A 21 -15.71 -36.65 11.97
C TRP A 21 -15.41 -36.62 10.48
N VAL A 22 -15.09 -35.44 9.93
CA VAL A 22 -14.62 -35.29 8.55
C VAL A 22 -13.25 -34.63 8.58
N ASN A 23 -12.21 -35.33 8.10
CA ASN A 23 -10.87 -34.79 7.96
C ASN A 23 -10.39 -34.95 6.52
N SER A 24 -9.52 -34.04 6.09
CA SER A 24 -8.82 -34.13 4.82
C SER A 24 -7.68 -35.15 4.94
N ASP A 25 -7.44 -35.87 3.84
CA ASP A 25 -6.32 -36.81 3.73
C ASP A 25 -4.97 -36.09 3.96
N ALA A 26 -4.29 -36.47 5.04
CA ALA A 26 -3.06 -35.81 5.47
C ALA A 26 -1.92 -35.96 4.46
N GLU A 27 -1.85 -37.07 3.71
CA GLU A 27 -0.84 -37.25 2.67
C GLU A 27 -1.12 -36.33 1.47
N LYS A 28 -2.39 -36.16 1.09
CA LYS A 28 -2.75 -35.21 0.04
C LYS A 28 -2.43 -33.77 0.42
N ILE A 29 -2.72 -33.38 1.67
CA ILE A 29 -2.34 -32.05 2.18
C ILE A 29 -0.81 -31.87 2.13
N ARG A 30 -0.06 -32.86 2.63
CA ARG A 30 1.41 -32.80 2.64
C ARG A 30 1.97 -32.70 1.23
N ALA A 31 1.43 -33.46 0.28
CA ALA A 31 1.85 -33.42 -1.12
C ALA A 31 1.61 -32.05 -1.75
N VAL A 32 0.44 -31.44 -1.52
CA VAL A 32 0.12 -30.09 -2.03
C VAL A 32 1.03 -29.04 -1.39
N GLN A 33 1.25 -29.10 -0.07
CA GLN A 33 2.15 -28.17 0.62
C GLN A 33 3.59 -28.28 0.10
N ALA A 34 4.07 -29.50 -0.15
CA ALA A 34 5.40 -29.72 -0.73
C ALA A 34 5.50 -29.15 -2.15
N ALA A 35 4.45 -29.32 -2.97
CA ALA A 35 4.40 -28.76 -4.31
C ALA A 35 4.44 -27.22 -4.28
N MET A 36 3.65 -26.58 -3.41
CA MET A 36 3.65 -25.13 -3.23
C MET A 36 5.00 -24.60 -2.74
N ALA A 37 5.65 -25.31 -1.79
CA ALA A 37 6.97 -24.93 -1.30
C ALA A 37 8.09 -25.10 -2.34
N ALA A 38 7.89 -25.99 -3.31
CA ALA A 38 8.82 -26.20 -4.42
C ALA A 38 8.66 -25.16 -5.54
N GLU A 39 7.61 -24.32 -5.52
CA GLU A 39 7.43 -23.26 -6.51
C GLU A 39 8.56 -22.22 -6.38
N PRO A 40 9.30 -21.93 -7.48
CA PRO A 40 10.35 -20.94 -7.45
C PRO A 40 9.76 -19.54 -7.28
N ALA A 41 10.29 -18.79 -6.32
CA ALA A 41 9.89 -17.40 -6.12
C ALA A 41 10.13 -16.58 -7.40
N PRO A 42 9.22 -15.65 -7.76
CA PRO A 42 9.42 -14.79 -8.91
C PRO A 42 10.75 -14.04 -8.83
N ALA A 43 11.48 -13.97 -9.94
CA ALA A 43 12.72 -13.24 -10.00
C ALA A 43 12.47 -11.75 -9.73
N HIS A 44 13.09 -11.21 -8.67
CA HIS A 44 12.98 -9.79 -8.34
C HIS A 44 13.84 -8.96 -9.30
N LEU A 45 13.19 -8.25 -10.23
CA LEU A 45 13.87 -7.29 -11.10
C LEU A 45 14.16 -6.00 -10.31
N PRO A 46 15.42 -5.60 -10.12
CA PRO A 46 15.74 -4.32 -9.50
C PRO A 46 15.11 -3.17 -10.30
N ARG A 47 14.38 -2.30 -9.62
CA ARG A 47 13.83 -1.10 -10.25
C ARG A 47 14.98 -0.17 -10.66
N GLU A 48 14.97 0.30 -11.90
CA GLU A 48 15.88 1.35 -12.34
C GLU A 48 15.64 2.63 -11.53
N ARG A 49 16.72 3.17 -10.93
CA ARG A 49 16.64 4.42 -10.18
C ARG A 49 16.52 5.57 -11.18
N LYS A 50 15.57 6.49 -10.96
CA LYS A 50 15.48 7.72 -11.73
C LYS A 50 16.81 8.50 -11.59
N PRO A 51 17.34 9.10 -12.67
CA PRO A 51 18.50 9.99 -12.57
C PRO A 51 18.26 11.11 -11.55
N ALA A 52 19.29 11.45 -10.78
CA ALA A 52 19.24 12.58 -9.87
C ALA A 52 19.02 13.88 -10.67
N PRO A 53 18.23 14.84 -10.15
CA PRO A 53 18.14 16.16 -10.76
C PRO A 53 19.52 16.82 -10.74
N VAL A 54 19.87 17.52 -11.83
CA VAL A 54 21.07 18.36 -11.87
C VAL A 54 20.81 19.55 -10.94
N ILE A 55 21.68 19.74 -9.96
CA ILE A 55 21.63 20.89 -9.06
C ILE A 55 22.30 22.06 -9.80
N ASP A 56 21.66 23.22 -9.80
CA ASP A 56 22.27 24.45 -10.28
C ASP A 56 23.29 24.94 -9.24
N GLU A 57 24.58 24.93 -9.61
CA GLU A 57 25.69 25.41 -8.78
C GLU A 57 26.00 26.90 -9.02
N GLY A 58 25.15 27.61 -9.77
CA GLY A 58 25.27 29.05 -9.97
C GLY A 58 25.20 29.85 -8.66
N PRO A 59 25.85 31.02 -8.59
CA PRO A 59 25.77 31.88 -7.40
C PRO A 59 24.34 32.37 -7.20
N LEU A 60 23.83 32.25 -5.97
CA LEU A 60 22.52 32.78 -5.61
C LEU A 60 22.52 34.31 -5.72
N VAL A 61 21.64 34.85 -6.55
CA VAL A 61 21.45 36.30 -6.70
C VAL A 61 20.21 36.74 -5.94
N LEU A 62 20.40 37.59 -4.93
CA LEU A 62 19.29 38.23 -4.22
C LEU A 62 18.66 39.29 -5.13
N VAL A 63 17.38 39.10 -5.47
CA VAL A 63 16.60 40.09 -6.22
C VAL A 63 15.54 40.69 -5.31
N GLU A 64 15.65 41.97 -5.01
CA GLU A 64 14.64 42.71 -4.26
C GLU A 64 13.50 43.15 -5.20
N THR A 65 12.39 42.42 -5.21
CA THR A 65 11.21 42.82 -6.00
C THR A 65 10.38 43.86 -5.25
N ARG A 66 10.85 45.12 -5.19
CA ARG A 66 9.99 46.23 -4.73
C ARG A 66 9.06 46.64 -5.87
N LYS A 67 7.90 45.99 -5.95
CA LYS A 67 6.85 46.41 -6.88
C LYS A 67 6.07 47.55 -6.25
N ASP A 68 6.08 48.73 -6.87
CA ASP A 68 5.22 49.83 -6.44
C ASP A 68 3.76 49.47 -6.75
N LEU A 69 3.02 49.07 -5.72
CA LEU A 69 1.64 48.62 -5.84
C LEU A 69 0.68 49.77 -6.20
N SER A 70 1.08 51.03 -5.98
CA SER A 70 0.24 52.20 -6.30
C SER A 70 0.04 52.38 -7.81
N GLN A 71 0.92 51.79 -8.63
CA GLN A 71 0.87 51.84 -10.09
C GLN A 71 0.17 50.62 -10.71
N ILE A 72 -0.28 49.65 -9.89
CA ILE A 72 -0.95 48.44 -10.36
C ILE A 72 -2.45 48.61 -10.14
N LYS A 73 -3.21 48.79 -11.22
CA LYS A 73 -4.67 48.79 -11.16
C LYS A 73 -5.18 47.37 -10.95
N LEU A 74 -5.81 47.12 -9.80
CA LEU A 74 -6.26 45.78 -9.42
C LEU A 74 -7.68 45.53 -9.94
N PRO A 75 -8.02 44.30 -10.37
CA PRO A 75 -9.29 44.00 -11.05
C PRO A 75 -10.55 44.26 -10.21
N PHE A 76 -10.40 44.43 -8.89
CA PHE A 76 -11.49 44.79 -7.97
C PHE A 76 -11.66 46.30 -7.75
N GLU A 77 -10.69 47.15 -8.11
CA GLU A 77 -10.84 48.62 -8.03
C GLU A 77 -11.83 49.14 -9.08
N THR A 78 -11.93 48.44 -10.21
CA THR A 78 -12.97 48.67 -11.21
C THR A 78 -14.37 48.23 -10.76
N ALA A 79 -14.49 47.47 -9.66
CA ALA A 79 -15.76 46.99 -9.12
C ALA A 79 -16.34 47.88 -8.00
N GLN A 80 -15.62 48.91 -7.55
CA GLN A 80 -16.14 49.93 -6.63
C GLN A 80 -16.85 51.06 -7.40
N GLY A 81 -17.93 50.70 -8.09
CA GLY A 81 -18.77 51.63 -8.84
C GLY A 81 -20.24 51.22 -8.95
N SER A 82 -20.66 50.14 -8.28
CA SER A 82 -22.06 49.72 -8.23
C SER A 82 -22.46 49.40 -6.80
N SER A 83 -22.80 50.43 -6.03
CA SER A 83 -23.70 50.27 -4.89
C SER A 83 -25.07 49.82 -5.43
N PRO A 84 -25.68 48.74 -4.92
CA PRO A 84 -27.06 48.44 -5.24
C PRO A 84 -27.94 49.50 -4.57
N GLN A 85 -28.67 50.23 -5.40
CA GLN A 85 -29.65 51.23 -5.00
C GLN A 85 -30.88 50.52 -4.43
N GLY A 86 -31.24 50.85 -3.19
CA GLY A 86 -32.59 50.73 -2.64
C GLY A 86 -33.22 52.11 -2.57
#